data_AF-A0A958XEU7-F1
#
_entry.id   AF-A0A958XEU7-F1
#
_cell.length_a   1.000
_cell.length_b   1.000
_cell.length_c   1.000
_cell.angle_alpha   90.00
_cell.angle_beta   90.00
_cell.angle_gamma   90.00
#
_symmetry.space_group_name_H-M   'P 1'
#
loop_
_entity.id
_entity.type
_entity.pdbx_description
1 polymer ?
#
loop_
_entity_poly.entity_id
_entity_poly.type
_entity_poly.pdbx_seq_one_letter_code
_entity_poly.pdbx_strand_id
1 'polypeptide(L)'
;NLFSECQSLITKGLEITRVLDNPSYELELYLWKARLNAWQISSVIEYNEWLLIQDDLLARQRAIVECEVLAREMKNLNRRTAPISVALKDHLEQLYADFEAGDIEKLSLRAKIGAYSALAEYYIYMHKHKNAEDQIQGETTSEEKALQFRENVIRLFSENKQYADEEQLRFTAELDVYVNQCLVMNRPVQFINLESGWDKENSELIMYRNVAYQTMQYHLLNNEFLKAKLFFERENIAAGLEKHQHRIVENRLLAIRFTIGQIYYALDDFDHASDWFVKVAYMNSEVRPDVVLPCKVLEAICLWERKVYEHTQTRPIPKLRRNLKRAGMLDAFVKDILDAVELVFRHSTGLKKTNLAERLEKLENDRDGNKPRTYYYLIIVWLRARLHRTSINKEILKFEPS
;
A
#
# COMPACT_ATOMS: atom_id res chain seq x y z
N ASN A 1 -16.82 42.82 23.25
CA ASN A 1 -17.55 43.40 22.11
C ASN A 1 -18.11 42.22 21.32
N LEU A 2 -19.07 41.51 21.92
CA LEU A 2 -19.33 40.09 21.59
C LEU A 2 -19.89 39.90 20.17
N PHE A 3 -20.75 40.83 19.72
CA PHE A 3 -21.38 40.77 18.41
C PHE A 3 -20.35 40.86 17.28
N SER A 4 -19.44 41.84 17.33
CA SER A 4 -18.39 42.01 16.32
C SER A 4 -17.37 40.86 16.34
N GLU A 5 -17.10 40.31 17.52
CA GLU A 5 -16.24 39.12 17.67
C GLU A 5 -16.87 37.90 16.99
N CYS A 6 -18.17 37.65 17.19
CA CYS A 6 -18.90 36.59 16.50
C CYS A 6 -18.92 36.78 14.97
N GLN A 7 -19.16 38.00 14.48
CA GLN A 7 -19.11 38.27 13.03
C GLN A 7 -17.71 37.99 12.46
N SER A 8 -16.65 38.40 13.17
CA SER A 8 -15.27 38.13 12.75
C SER A 8 -14.97 36.62 12.72
N LEU A 9 -15.44 35.86 13.71
CA LEU A 9 -15.27 34.40 13.74
C LEU A 9 -16.00 33.71 12.60
N ILE A 10 -17.23 34.11 12.29
CA ILE A 10 -17.99 33.55 11.16
C ILE A 10 -17.28 33.84 9.82
N THR A 11 -16.80 35.07 9.61
CA THR A 11 -16.07 35.42 8.38
C THR A 11 -14.81 34.58 8.23
N LYS A 12 -14.00 34.45 9.29
CA LYS A 12 -12.81 33.58 9.27
C LYS A 12 -13.16 32.12 9.04
N GLY A 13 -14.25 31.65 9.65
CA GLY A 13 -14.77 30.30 9.42
C GLY A 13 -15.11 30.08 7.95
N LEU A 14 -15.83 31.02 7.32
CA LEU A 14 -16.22 30.95 5.92
C LEU A 14 -14.99 30.94 4.99
N GLU A 15 -13.96 31.73 5.30
CA GLU A 15 -12.69 31.69 4.58
C GLU A 15 -12.05 30.30 4.64
N ILE A 16 -11.98 29.70 5.83
CA ILE A 16 -11.43 28.35 6.02
C ILE A 16 -12.26 27.30 5.28
N THR A 17 -13.59 27.31 5.42
CA THR A 17 -14.47 26.29 4.82
C THR A 17 -14.45 26.32 3.30
N ARG A 18 -14.26 27.50 2.70
CA ARG A 18 -14.09 27.64 1.24
C ARG A 18 -12.79 27.04 0.76
N VAL A 19 -11.70 27.21 1.50
CA VAL A 19 -10.41 26.60 1.13
C VAL A 19 -10.45 25.08 1.28
N LEU A 20 -11.20 24.56 2.24
CA LEU A 20 -11.42 23.12 2.44
C LEU A 20 -12.49 22.52 1.51
N ASP A 21 -13.13 23.33 0.67
CA ASP A 21 -14.26 22.95 -0.19
C ASP A 21 -15.33 22.14 0.58
N ASN A 22 -15.75 22.63 1.75
CA ASN A 22 -16.71 21.94 2.62
C ASN A 22 -18.04 22.69 2.69
N PRO A 23 -18.98 22.45 1.74
CA PRO A 23 -20.24 23.18 1.68
C PRO A 23 -21.15 22.91 2.87
N SER A 24 -21.01 21.77 3.56
CA SER A 24 -21.77 21.50 4.81
C SER A 24 -21.41 22.49 5.92
N TYR A 25 -20.12 22.74 6.13
CA TYR A 25 -19.69 23.75 7.11
C TYR A 25 -20.02 25.16 6.67
N GLU A 26 -19.91 25.45 5.37
CA GLU A 26 -20.29 26.76 4.84
C GLU A 26 -21.80 27.03 5.03
N LEU A 27 -22.67 26.04 4.77
CA LEU A 27 -24.11 26.12 5.05
C LEU A 27 -24.39 26.45 6.52
N GLU A 28 -23.73 25.74 7.45
CA GLU A 28 -23.89 25.97 8.87
C GLU A 28 -23.46 27.38 9.28
N LEU A 29 -22.32 27.85 8.80
CA LEU A 29 -21.82 29.20 9.07
C LEU A 29 -22.73 30.29 8.48
N TYR A 30 -23.30 30.08 7.30
CA TYR A 30 -24.29 31.00 6.72
C TYR A 30 -25.60 31.03 7.50
N LEU A 31 -26.03 29.91 8.08
CA LEU A 31 -27.19 29.88 8.98
C LEU A 31 -26.90 30.71 10.24
N TRP A 32 -25.72 30.55 10.84
CA TRP A 32 -25.30 31.36 11.99
C TRP A 32 -25.18 32.84 11.63
N LYS A 33 -24.63 33.17 10.47
CA LYS A 33 -24.54 34.54 9.95
C LYS A 33 -25.93 35.18 9.82
N ALA A 34 -26.87 34.45 9.23
CA ALA A 34 -28.25 34.91 9.07
C ALA A 34 -28.94 35.12 10.43
N ARG A 35 -28.73 34.23 11.40
CA ARG A 35 -29.28 34.40 12.76
C ARG A 35 -28.70 35.62 13.48
N LEU A 36 -27.39 35.83 13.38
CA LEU A 36 -26.71 36.98 13.99
C LEU A 36 -27.19 38.30 13.37
N ASN A 37 -27.39 38.29 12.05
CA ASN A 37 -27.82 39.45 11.28
C ASN A 37 -29.34 39.53 11.12
N ALA A 38 -30.14 38.66 11.75
CA ALA A 38 -31.60 38.61 11.56
C ALA A 38 -32.28 39.96 11.89
N TRP A 39 -31.65 40.76 12.76
CA TRP A 39 -32.08 42.10 13.16
C TRP A 39 -31.61 43.20 12.19
N GLN A 40 -30.71 42.85 11.27
CA GLN A 40 -30.06 43.74 10.29
C GLN A 40 -30.45 43.43 8.85
N ILE A 41 -31.05 42.27 8.55
CA ILE A 41 -31.64 41.98 7.23
C ILE A 41 -32.78 42.98 7.04
N SER A 42 -32.49 44.02 6.27
CA SER A 42 -33.33 45.19 6.15
C SER A 42 -34.16 45.15 4.86
N SER A 43 -33.85 44.21 3.96
CA SER A 43 -34.49 44.10 2.66
C SER A 43 -34.77 42.65 2.23
N VAL A 44 -35.80 42.50 1.41
CA VAL A 44 -36.12 41.26 0.69
C VAL A 44 -34.97 40.83 -0.24
N ILE A 45 -34.16 41.78 -0.71
CA ILE A 45 -33.02 41.52 -1.60
C ILE A 45 -31.94 40.72 -0.86
N GLU A 46 -31.55 41.15 0.35
CA GLU A 46 -30.56 40.44 1.19
C GLU A 46 -31.01 39.03 1.57
N TYR A 47 -32.32 38.84 1.80
CA TYR A 47 -32.88 37.51 2.05
C TYR A 47 -32.83 36.60 0.81
N ASN A 48 -33.13 37.14 -0.37
CA ASN A 48 -33.05 36.38 -1.62
C ASN A 48 -31.61 36.00 -1.98
N GLU A 49 -30.65 36.89 -1.76
CA GLU A 49 -29.21 36.58 -1.93
C GLU A 49 -28.79 35.44 -0.99
N TRP A 50 -29.24 35.46 0.26
CA TRP A 50 -28.98 34.38 1.21
C TRP A 50 -29.57 33.04 0.75
N LEU A 51 -30.81 33.04 0.24
CA LEU A 51 -31.44 31.83 -0.31
C LEU A 51 -30.67 31.26 -1.51
N LEU A 52 -30.26 32.12 -2.45
CA LEU A 52 -29.49 31.69 -3.62
C LEU A 52 -28.16 31.04 -3.22
N ILE A 53 -27.48 31.57 -2.20
CA ILE A 53 -26.25 30.98 -1.66
C ILE A 53 -26.55 29.61 -1.03
N GLN A 54 -27.64 29.46 -0.28
CA GLN A 54 -28.03 28.18 0.31
C GLN A 54 -28.33 27.13 -0.76
N ASP A 55 -29.06 27.49 -1.81
CA ASP A 55 -29.40 26.58 -2.90
C ASP A 55 -28.15 26.12 -3.67
N ASP A 56 -27.21 27.02 -3.96
CA ASP A 56 -25.92 26.68 -4.58
C ASP A 56 -25.10 25.71 -3.70
N LEU A 57 -24.97 26.00 -2.40
CA LEU A 57 -24.23 25.13 -1.48
C LEU A 57 -24.88 23.76 -1.33
N LEU A 58 -26.22 23.69 -1.30
CA LEU A 58 -26.95 22.42 -1.29
C LEU A 58 -26.75 21.63 -2.58
N ALA A 59 -26.73 22.29 -3.74
CA ALA A 59 -26.45 21.65 -5.02
C ALA A 59 -25.03 21.07 -5.05
N ARG A 60 -24.02 21.82 -4.58
CA ARG A 60 -22.64 21.34 -4.44
C ARG A 60 -22.55 20.14 -3.49
N GLN A 61 -23.21 20.21 -2.33
CA GLN A 61 -23.23 19.11 -1.37
C GLN A 61 -23.86 17.84 -1.96
N ARG A 62 -24.94 17.97 -2.75
CA ARG A 62 -25.56 16.83 -3.45
C ARG A 62 -24.59 16.20 -4.44
N ALA A 63 -23.92 17.01 -5.27
CA ALA A 63 -22.95 16.52 -6.23
C ALA A 63 -21.78 15.77 -5.56
N ILE A 64 -21.29 16.26 -4.41
CA ILE A 64 -20.28 15.56 -3.61
C ILE A 64 -20.79 14.18 -3.18
N VAL A 65 -21.97 14.13 -2.56
CA VAL A 65 -22.56 12.88 -2.05
C VAL A 65 -22.81 11.89 -3.18
N GLU A 66 -23.37 12.33 -4.30
CA GLU A 66 -23.63 11.49 -5.47
C GLU A 66 -22.34 10.86 -6.01
N CYS A 67 -21.29 11.65 -6.22
CA CYS A 67 -20.01 11.16 -6.71
C CYS A 67 -19.34 10.19 -5.71
N GLU A 68 -19.43 10.46 -4.41
CA GLU A 68 -18.89 9.58 -3.37
C GLU A 68 -19.64 8.25 -3.26
N VAL A 69 -20.97 8.27 -3.40
CA VAL A 69 -21.80 7.08 -3.45
C VAL A 69 -21.42 6.22 -4.65
N LEU A 70 -21.31 6.81 -5.85
CA LEU A 70 -20.88 6.11 -7.06
C LEU A 70 -19.51 5.45 -6.88
N ALA A 71 -18.52 6.21 -6.38
CA ALA A 71 -17.18 5.69 -6.16
C ALA A 71 -17.17 4.51 -5.16
N ARG A 72 -17.95 4.63 -4.07
CA ARG A 72 -18.03 3.59 -3.04
C ARG A 72 -18.77 2.35 -3.55
N GLU A 73 -19.83 2.53 -4.32
CA GLU A 73 -20.60 1.43 -4.91
C GLU A 73 -19.72 0.64 -5.89
N MET A 74 -19.01 1.33 -6.78
CA MET A 74 -18.07 0.68 -7.70
C MET A 74 -16.94 -0.06 -7.00
N LYS A 75 -16.35 0.56 -5.95
CA LYS A 75 -15.32 -0.10 -5.14
C LYS A 75 -15.85 -1.37 -4.44
N ASN A 76 -17.10 -1.36 -4.00
CA ASN A 76 -17.74 -2.53 -3.41
C ASN A 76 -18.00 -3.63 -4.44
N LEU A 77 -18.45 -3.28 -5.66
CA LEU A 77 -18.60 -4.22 -6.76
C LEU A 77 -17.26 -4.87 -7.13
N ASN A 78 -16.19 -4.08 -7.28
CA ASN A 78 -14.84 -4.55 -7.55
C ASN A 78 -14.27 -5.52 -6.49
N ARG A 79 -14.68 -5.35 -5.23
CA ARG A 79 -14.29 -6.24 -4.11
C ARG A 79 -15.07 -7.55 -4.10
N ARG A 80 -16.34 -7.51 -4.48
CA ARG A 80 -17.24 -8.67 -4.48
C ARG A 80 -17.25 -9.43 -5.80
N THR A 81 -16.64 -8.87 -6.84
CA THR A 81 -16.70 -9.41 -8.21
C THR A 81 -18.16 -9.58 -8.66
N ALA A 82 -19.00 -8.63 -8.26
CA ALA A 82 -20.44 -8.66 -8.50
C ALA A 82 -20.78 -7.94 -9.80
N PRO A 83 -21.82 -8.37 -10.55
CA PRO A 83 -22.22 -7.72 -11.78
C PRO A 83 -22.72 -6.29 -11.53
N ILE A 84 -22.33 -5.38 -12.42
CA ILE A 84 -22.83 -4.00 -12.45
C ILE A 84 -24.29 -3.97 -12.91
N SER A 85 -25.12 -3.15 -12.24
CA SER A 85 -26.50 -2.92 -12.68
C SER A 85 -26.54 -2.00 -13.90
N VAL A 86 -27.58 -2.12 -14.73
CA VAL A 86 -27.76 -1.24 -15.91
C VAL A 86 -27.81 0.22 -15.49
N ALA A 87 -28.62 0.56 -14.47
CA ALA A 87 -28.74 1.94 -13.99
C ALA A 87 -27.41 2.54 -13.51
N LEU A 88 -26.59 1.76 -12.78
CA LEU A 88 -25.28 2.23 -12.33
C LEU A 88 -24.31 2.42 -13.51
N LYS A 89 -24.35 1.50 -14.47
CA LYS A 89 -23.54 1.61 -15.69
C LYS A 89 -23.92 2.87 -16.48
N ASP A 90 -25.21 3.12 -16.70
CA ASP A 90 -25.70 4.30 -17.42
C ASP A 90 -25.26 5.60 -16.72
N HIS A 91 -25.30 5.65 -15.37
CA HIS A 91 -24.80 6.79 -14.61
C HIS A 91 -23.29 7.02 -14.78
N LEU A 92 -22.48 5.95 -14.82
CA LEU A 92 -21.03 6.07 -15.00
C LEU A 92 -20.65 6.45 -16.43
N GLU A 93 -21.42 5.97 -17.42
CA GLU A 93 -21.26 6.37 -18.82
C GLU A 93 -21.63 7.84 -19.03
N GLN A 94 -22.71 8.32 -18.37
CA GLN A 94 -23.04 9.75 -18.36
C GLN A 94 -21.93 10.57 -17.68
N LEU A 95 -21.42 10.12 -16.53
CA LEU A 95 -20.32 10.80 -15.83
C LEU A 95 -19.06 10.87 -16.71
N TYR A 96 -18.79 9.84 -17.52
CA TYR A 96 -17.68 9.86 -18.48
C TYR A 96 -17.96 10.81 -19.65
N ALA A 97 -19.20 10.90 -20.14
CA ALA A 97 -19.56 11.90 -21.15
C ALA A 97 -19.39 13.33 -20.62
N ASP A 98 -19.77 13.58 -19.36
CA ASP A 98 -19.57 14.87 -18.68
C ASP A 98 -18.07 15.19 -18.52
N PHE A 99 -17.22 14.17 -18.32
CA PHE A 99 -15.76 14.33 -18.34
C PHE A 99 -15.27 14.78 -19.71
N GLU A 100 -15.68 14.10 -20.79
CA GLU A 100 -15.26 14.44 -22.15
C GLU A 100 -15.76 15.82 -22.60
N ALA A 101 -16.94 16.25 -22.11
CA ALA A 101 -17.47 17.58 -22.33
C ALA A 101 -16.78 18.68 -21.49
N GLY A 102 -15.97 18.30 -20.50
CA GLY A 102 -15.32 19.23 -19.56
C GLY A 102 -16.24 19.75 -18.46
N ASP A 103 -17.43 19.16 -18.29
CA ASP A 103 -18.40 19.57 -17.27
C ASP A 103 -17.97 19.18 -15.86
N ILE A 104 -17.17 18.11 -15.71
CA ILE A 104 -16.53 17.76 -14.44
C ILE A 104 -15.70 18.93 -13.90
N GLU A 105 -15.11 19.76 -14.76
CA GLU A 105 -14.28 20.89 -14.30
C GLU A 105 -15.07 22.00 -13.60
N LYS A 106 -16.40 21.99 -13.73
CA LYS A 106 -17.30 22.93 -13.03
C LYS A 106 -17.68 22.44 -11.62
N LEU A 107 -17.41 21.18 -11.30
CA LEU A 107 -17.69 20.62 -9.98
C LEU A 107 -16.78 21.22 -8.90
N SER A 108 -17.22 21.12 -7.65
CA SER A 108 -16.38 21.43 -6.49
C SER A 108 -15.20 20.45 -6.41
N LEU A 109 -14.10 20.82 -5.74
CA LEU A 109 -12.91 19.97 -5.57
C LEU A 109 -13.26 18.56 -5.05
N ARG A 110 -14.05 18.47 -3.97
CA ARG A 110 -14.49 17.19 -3.38
C ARG A 110 -15.32 16.36 -4.37
N ALA A 111 -16.22 17.01 -5.10
CA ALA A 111 -17.03 16.35 -6.12
C ALA A 111 -16.18 15.84 -7.29
N LYS A 112 -15.20 16.64 -7.78
CA LYS A 112 -14.24 16.20 -8.81
C LYS A 112 -13.45 14.97 -8.39
N ILE A 113 -12.94 14.96 -7.15
CA ILE A 113 -12.21 13.81 -6.61
C ILE A 113 -13.11 12.58 -6.55
N GLY A 114 -14.36 12.73 -6.10
CA GLY A 114 -15.37 11.67 -6.12
C GLY A 114 -15.61 11.13 -7.53
N ALA A 115 -15.82 12.02 -8.51
CA ALA A 115 -16.10 11.68 -9.89
C ALA A 115 -14.95 10.89 -10.54
N TYR A 116 -13.71 11.38 -10.43
CA TYR A 116 -12.55 10.66 -10.94
C TYR A 116 -12.32 9.33 -10.21
N SER A 117 -12.57 9.26 -8.91
CA SER A 117 -12.49 8.00 -8.16
C SER A 117 -13.52 6.98 -8.67
N ALA A 118 -14.74 7.41 -8.98
CA ALA A 118 -15.79 6.55 -9.55
C ALA A 118 -15.41 6.05 -10.94
N LEU A 119 -14.94 6.93 -11.82
CA LEU A 119 -14.49 6.57 -13.16
C LEU A 119 -13.28 5.61 -13.12
N ALA A 120 -12.33 5.84 -12.22
CA ALA A 120 -11.20 4.93 -12.03
C ALA A 120 -11.65 3.51 -11.65
N GLU A 121 -12.57 3.39 -10.68
CA GLU A 121 -13.12 2.09 -10.26
C GLU A 121 -13.96 1.43 -11.37
N TYR A 122 -14.70 2.21 -12.15
CA TYR A 122 -15.44 1.72 -13.32
C TYR A 122 -14.51 1.09 -14.36
N TYR A 123 -13.42 1.75 -14.71
CA TYR A 123 -12.49 1.21 -15.69
C TYR A 123 -11.68 0.01 -15.17
N ILE A 124 -11.41 -0.07 -13.86
CA ILE A 124 -10.88 -1.28 -13.22
C ILE A 124 -11.89 -2.44 -13.34
N TYR A 125 -13.17 -2.17 -13.11
CA TYR A 125 -14.23 -3.17 -13.25
C TYR A 125 -14.31 -3.67 -14.69
N MET A 126 -14.33 -2.76 -15.67
CA MET A 126 -14.34 -3.09 -17.09
C MET A 126 -13.13 -3.94 -17.47
N HIS A 127 -11.94 -3.61 -17.00
CA HIS A 127 -10.74 -4.42 -17.26
C HIS A 127 -10.91 -5.86 -16.74
N LYS A 128 -11.37 -6.03 -15.49
CA LYS A 128 -11.54 -7.35 -14.87
C LYS A 128 -12.60 -8.22 -15.54
N HIS A 129 -13.57 -7.63 -16.24
CA HIS A 129 -14.75 -8.31 -16.77
C HIS A 129 -14.83 -8.25 -18.30
N LYS A 130 -13.75 -7.82 -18.97
CA LYS A 130 -13.61 -7.97 -20.43
C LYS A 130 -13.41 -9.44 -20.80
N ASN A 131 -14.09 -9.87 -21.85
CA ASN A 131 -13.85 -11.17 -22.48
C ASN A 131 -12.52 -11.14 -23.25
N ALA A 132 -11.85 -12.29 -23.37
CA ALA A 132 -10.53 -12.42 -23.99
C ALA A 132 -10.44 -11.91 -25.45
N GLU A 133 -11.57 -11.77 -26.15
CA GLU A 133 -11.63 -11.35 -27.56
C GLU A 133 -11.53 -9.81 -27.74
N ASP A 134 -11.85 -9.01 -26.72
CA ASP A 134 -11.83 -7.53 -26.79
C ASP A 134 -10.45 -6.92 -26.50
N GLN A 135 -9.40 -7.74 -26.34
CA GLN A 135 -8.04 -7.29 -26.02
C GLN A 135 -7.22 -6.81 -27.24
N ILE A 136 -7.75 -6.96 -28.47
CA ILE A 136 -6.95 -6.85 -29.70
C ILE A 136 -7.04 -5.46 -30.37
N GLN A 137 -7.98 -4.58 -30.00
CA GLN A 137 -8.10 -3.26 -30.65
C GLN A 137 -7.48 -2.15 -29.79
N GLY A 138 -6.56 -1.40 -30.40
CA GLY A 138 -5.67 -0.38 -29.81
C GLY A 138 -6.34 0.89 -29.29
N GLU A 139 -7.47 0.77 -28.59
CA GLU A 139 -7.96 1.80 -27.68
C GLU A 139 -7.11 1.78 -26.40
N THR A 140 -6.87 2.96 -25.80
CA THR A 140 -6.25 3.09 -24.47
C THR A 140 -6.88 2.05 -23.54
N THR A 141 -6.08 1.14 -23.01
CA THR A 141 -6.63 -0.01 -22.28
C THR A 141 -7.43 0.50 -21.08
N SER A 142 -8.46 -0.24 -20.65
CA SER A 142 -9.26 0.19 -19.49
C SER A 142 -8.36 0.44 -18.25
N GLU A 143 -7.22 -0.23 -18.15
CA GLU A 143 -6.22 0.04 -17.11
C GLU A 143 -5.56 1.42 -17.26
N GLU A 144 -5.26 1.87 -18.48
CA GLU A 144 -4.71 3.21 -18.75
C GLU A 144 -5.70 4.30 -18.40
N LYS A 145 -6.98 4.15 -18.77
CA LYS A 145 -8.02 5.10 -18.37
C LYS A 145 -8.16 5.15 -16.85
N ALA A 146 -8.19 3.99 -16.19
CA ALA A 146 -8.23 3.93 -14.73
C ALA A 146 -7.04 4.66 -14.10
N LEU A 147 -5.83 4.45 -14.62
CA LEU A 147 -4.62 5.10 -14.12
C LEU A 147 -4.67 6.62 -14.32
N GLN A 148 -5.13 7.09 -15.48
CA GLN A 148 -5.28 8.52 -15.77
C GLN A 148 -6.23 9.21 -14.78
N PHE A 149 -7.38 8.59 -14.47
CA PHE A 149 -8.30 9.17 -13.49
C PHE A 149 -7.71 9.18 -12.08
N ARG A 150 -6.94 8.16 -11.68
CA ARG A 150 -6.22 8.17 -10.40
C ARG A 150 -5.16 9.27 -10.38
N GLU A 151 -4.43 9.48 -11.47
CA GLU A 151 -3.45 10.54 -11.59
C GLU A 151 -4.10 11.92 -11.41
N ASN A 152 -5.28 12.14 -12.00
CA ASN A 152 -6.06 13.36 -11.77
C ASN A 152 -6.44 13.54 -10.30
N VAL A 153 -6.83 12.48 -9.58
CA VAL A 153 -7.11 12.55 -8.14
C VAL A 153 -5.86 12.97 -7.37
N ILE A 154 -4.71 12.34 -7.61
CA ILE A 154 -3.46 12.67 -6.92
C ILE A 154 -3.00 14.10 -7.24
N ARG A 155 -3.17 14.55 -8.48
CA ARG A 155 -2.90 15.93 -8.89
C ARG A 155 -3.76 16.92 -8.11
N LEU A 156 -5.07 16.69 -8.02
CA LEU A 156 -5.98 17.54 -7.26
C LEU A 156 -5.61 17.65 -5.79
N PHE A 157 -5.23 16.55 -5.13
CA PHE A 157 -4.72 16.58 -3.76
C PHE A 157 -3.41 17.37 -3.64
N SER A 158 -2.50 17.19 -4.60
CA SER A 158 -1.19 17.86 -4.59
C SER A 158 -1.29 19.37 -4.80
N GLU A 159 -2.22 19.81 -5.64
CA GLU A 159 -2.51 21.23 -5.90
C GLU A 159 -3.25 21.90 -4.72
N ASN A 160 -3.94 21.13 -3.87
CA ASN A 160 -4.78 21.63 -2.78
C ASN A 160 -4.29 21.12 -1.40
N LYS A 161 -3.10 21.57 -0.98
CA LYS A 161 -2.43 21.09 0.25
C LYS A 161 -3.28 21.12 1.52
N GLN A 162 -4.00 22.22 1.78
CA GLN A 162 -4.82 22.35 2.98
C GLN A 162 -5.93 21.30 3.05
N TYR A 163 -6.54 20.99 1.90
CA TYR A 163 -7.53 19.91 1.78
C TYR A 163 -6.88 18.54 1.95
N ALA A 164 -5.69 18.30 1.38
CA ALA A 164 -4.97 17.05 1.56
C ALA A 164 -4.56 16.78 3.02
N ASP A 165 -4.24 17.83 3.79
CA ASP A 165 -3.94 17.73 5.22
C ASP A 165 -5.19 17.39 6.05
N GLU A 166 -6.35 17.97 5.73
CA GLU A 166 -7.64 17.61 6.36
C GLU A 166 -8.04 16.16 6.04
N GLU A 167 -7.94 15.77 4.76
CA GLU A 167 -8.36 14.47 4.23
C GLU A 167 -7.19 13.47 4.13
N GLN A 168 -6.22 13.55 5.05
CA GLN A 168 -4.97 12.78 5.00
C GLN A 168 -5.20 11.27 4.84
N LEU A 169 -6.22 10.72 5.50
CA LEU A 169 -6.57 9.30 5.38
C LEU A 169 -7.05 8.93 3.97
N ARG A 170 -7.86 9.78 3.36
CA ARG A 170 -8.36 9.57 1.99
C ARG A 170 -7.22 9.75 0.98
N PHE A 171 -6.43 10.82 1.11
CA PHE A 171 -5.28 11.05 0.25
C PHE A 171 -4.29 9.88 0.28
N THR A 172 -3.92 9.40 1.46
CA THR A 172 -2.99 8.26 1.59
C THR A 172 -3.56 6.97 1.01
N ALA A 173 -4.87 6.74 1.13
CA ALA A 173 -5.53 5.58 0.52
C ALA A 173 -5.56 5.65 -1.01
N GLU A 174 -5.83 6.82 -1.59
CA GLU A 174 -5.81 7.03 -3.04
C GLU A 174 -4.40 6.89 -3.61
N LEU A 175 -3.40 7.43 -2.91
CA LEU A 175 -1.99 7.29 -3.29
C LEU A 175 -1.53 5.83 -3.22
N ASP A 176 -1.91 5.10 -2.17
CA ASP A 176 -1.64 3.67 -2.05
C ASP A 176 -2.16 2.90 -3.28
N VAL A 177 -3.38 3.22 -3.74
CA VAL A 177 -3.98 2.57 -4.91
C VAL A 177 -3.26 2.98 -6.21
N TYR A 178 -2.97 4.28 -6.38
CA TYR A 178 -2.25 4.78 -7.55
C TYR A 178 -0.87 4.13 -7.71
N VAL A 179 -0.07 4.10 -6.66
CA VAL A 179 1.28 3.50 -6.69
C VAL A 179 1.20 2.00 -7.01
N ASN A 180 0.26 1.27 -6.38
CA ASN A 180 0.05 -0.14 -6.70
C ASN A 180 -0.29 -0.35 -8.19
N GLN A 181 -1.14 0.51 -8.77
CA GLN A 181 -1.52 0.40 -10.17
C GLN A 181 -0.34 0.73 -11.11
N CYS A 182 0.46 1.76 -10.81
CA CYS A 182 1.69 2.05 -11.54
C CYS A 182 2.65 0.84 -11.54
N LEU A 183 2.77 0.15 -10.40
CA LEU A 183 3.62 -1.04 -10.30
C LEU A 183 3.11 -2.20 -11.14
N VAL A 184 1.82 -2.53 -11.05
CA VAL A 184 1.20 -3.61 -11.84
C VAL A 184 1.39 -3.33 -13.34
N MET A 185 1.31 -2.06 -13.75
CA MET A 185 1.49 -1.64 -15.14
C MET A 185 2.96 -1.44 -15.55
N ASN A 186 3.94 -1.77 -14.69
CA ASN A 186 5.38 -1.53 -14.93
C ASN A 186 5.74 -0.08 -15.30
N ARG A 187 5.06 0.92 -14.71
CA ARG A 187 5.30 2.36 -14.91
C ARG A 187 5.82 3.04 -13.63
N PRO A 188 6.98 2.64 -13.08
CA PRO A 188 7.46 3.18 -11.80
C PRO A 188 7.85 4.67 -11.87
N VAL A 189 8.25 5.17 -13.05
CA VAL A 189 8.68 6.57 -13.24
C VAL A 189 7.56 7.56 -12.89
N GLN A 190 6.29 7.19 -13.10
CA GLN A 190 5.15 8.08 -12.86
C GLN A 190 4.94 8.39 -11.39
N PHE A 191 5.13 7.42 -10.49
CA PHE A 191 5.03 7.70 -9.04
C PHE A 191 6.30 8.34 -8.47
N ILE A 192 7.48 8.06 -9.03
CA ILE A 192 8.74 8.67 -8.57
C ILE A 192 8.71 10.19 -8.76
N ASN A 193 8.08 10.69 -9.83
CA ASN A 193 7.96 12.13 -10.09
C ASN A 193 7.04 12.87 -9.10
N LEU A 194 6.13 12.17 -8.40
CA LEU A 194 5.28 12.76 -7.36
C LEU A 194 6.07 13.22 -6.12
N GLU A 195 7.24 12.64 -5.86
CA GLU A 195 8.11 12.99 -4.72
C GLU A 195 8.56 14.47 -4.73
N SER A 196 8.64 15.08 -5.92
CA SER A 196 9.16 16.44 -6.09
C SER A 196 8.22 17.56 -5.63
N GLY A 197 6.95 17.25 -5.33
CA GLY A 197 5.91 18.25 -5.04
C GLY A 197 5.42 18.35 -3.58
N TRP A 198 5.84 17.47 -2.67
CA TRP A 198 5.26 17.38 -1.32
C TRP A 198 6.08 18.11 -0.24
N ASP A 199 5.41 18.67 0.77
CA ASP A 199 6.08 19.28 1.93
C ASP A 199 6.80 18.22 2.78
N LYS A 200 8.06 18.51 3.15
CA LYS A 200 9.03 17.54 3.66
C LYS A 200 8.51 16.65 4.80
N GLU A 201 7.83 17.19 5.78
CA GLU A 201 7.49 16.44 7.01
C GLU A 201 6.32 15.46 6.85
N ASN A 202 5.27 15.82 6.11
CA ASN A 202 4.19 14.89 5.74
C ASN A 202 4.62 13.98 4.57
N SER A 203 5.52 14.45 3.70
CA SER A 203 6.09 13.65 2.62
C SER A 203 6.95 12.49 3.12
N GLU A 204 7.69 12.67 4.23
CA GLU A 204 8.55 11.62 4.82
C GLU A 204 7.73 10.39 5.21
N LEU A 205 6.61 10.57 5.92
CA LEU A 205 5.75 9.45 6.32
C LEU A 205 5.16 8.73 5.11
N ILE A 206 4.68 9.48 4.13
CA ILE A 206 4.08 8.94 2.90
C ILE A 206 5.13 8.17 2.10
N MET A 207 6.33 8.75 1.96
CA MET A 207 7.49 8.14 1.33
C MET A 207 7.80 6.79 1.97
N TYR A 208 7.97 6.73 3.30
CA TYR A 208 8.32 5.48 3.97
C TYR A 208 7.18 4.46 4.02
N ARG A 209 5.92 4.91 4.11
CA ARG A 209 4.77 4.01 4.22
C ARG A 209 4.41 3.37 2.88
N ASN A 210 4.45 4.15 1.80
CA ASN A 210 3.81 3.79 0.54
C ASN A 210 4.82 3.71 -0.61
N VAL A 211 5.73 4.65 -0.75
CA VAL A 211 6.65 4.69 -1.90
C VAL A 211 7.82 3.73 -1.70
N ALA A 212 8.51 3.81 -0.57
CA ALA A 212 9.66 2.99 -0.22
C ALA A 212 9.39 1.49 -0.37
N TYR A 213 8.31 0.99 0.21
CA TYR A 213 7.91 -0.42 0.12
C TYR A 213 7.74 -0.85 -1.34
N GLN A 214 7.04 -0.04 -2.12
CA GLN A 214 6.66 -0.35 -3.49
C GLN A 214 7.85 -0.27 -4.45
N THR A 215 8.72 0.72 -4.30
CA THR A 215 9.99 0.82 -5.03
C THR A 215 10.90 -0.37 -4.75
N MET A 216 11.00 -0.80 -3.48
CA MET A 216 11.78 -1.99 -3.13
C MET A 216 11.17 -3.25 -3.75
N GLN A 217 9.85 -3.43 -3.64
CA GLN A 217 9.15 -4.57 -4.26
C GLN A 217 9.33 -4.61 -5.78
N TYR A 218 9.28 -3.46 -6.46
CA TYR A 218 9.56 -3.36 -7.88
C TYR A 218 10.96 -3.90 -8.24
N HIS A 219 12.00 -3.46 -7.53
CA HIS A 219 13.35 -3.94 -7.77
C HIS A 219 13.48 -5.44 -7.44
N LEU A 220 12.79 -5.94 -6.42
CA LEU A 220 12.74 -7.37 -6.10
C LEU A 220 12.15 -8.20 -7.24
N LEU A 221 10.99 -7.78 -7.78
CA LEU A 221 10.31 -8.48 -8.88
C LEU A 221 11.18 -8.53 -10.14
N ASN A 222 11.97 -7.49 -10.38
CA ASN A 222 12.92 -7.43 -11.50
C ASN A 222 14.30 -8.03 -11.18
N ASN A 223 14.46 -8.67 -10.02
CA ASN A 223 15.73 -9.23 -9.53
C ASN A 223 16.89 -8.23 -9.43
N GLU A 224 16.58 -6.95 -9.25
CA GLU A 224 17.53 -5.85 -9.15
C GLU A 224 17.93 -5.58 -7.69
N PHE A 225 18.35 -6.61 -6.96
CA PHE A 225 18.62 -6.53 -5.51
C PHE A 225 19.63 -5.43 -5.13
N LEU A 226 20.65 -5.20 -5.97
CA LEU A 226 21.62 -4.13 -5.73
C LEU A 226 21.01 -2.73 -5.85
N LYS A 227 20.11 -2.51 -6.82
CA LYS A 227 19.40 -1.22 -6.96
C LYS A 227 18.47 -1.00 -5.77
N ALA A 228 17.79 -2.05 -5.31
CA ALA A 228 16.96 -1.99 -4.10
C ALA A 228 17.78 -1.59 -2.86
N LYS A 229 18.97 -2.19 -2.68
CA LYS A 229 19.91 -1.83 -1.59
C LYS A 229 20.36 -0.36 -1.69
N LEU A 230 20.78 0.07 -2.88
CA LEU A 230 21.24 1.45 -3.10
C LEU A 230 20.11 2.47 -2.82
N PHE A 231 18.89 2.19 -3.24
CA PHE A 231 17.72 3.01 -2.92
C PHE A 231 17.47 3.07 -1.41
N PHE A 232 17.50 1.91 -0.73
CA PHE A 232 17.30 1.82 0.71
C PHE A 232 18.32 2.66 1.51
N GLU A 233 19.58 2.59 1.13
CA GLU A 233 20.67 3.34 1.78
C GLU A 233 20.62 4.84 1.45
N ARG A 234 20.37 5.19 0.18
CA ARG A 234 20.32 6.59 -0.27
C ARG A 234 19.19 7.38 0.39
N GLU A 235 18.01 6.78 0.49
CA GLU A 235 16.82 7.43 1.08
C GLU A 235 16.77 7.32 2.62
N ASN A 236 17.80 6.72 3.24
CA ASN A 236 17.90 6.51 4.68
C ASN A 236 16.62 5.91 5.31
N ILE A 237 16.07 4.88 4.64
CA ILE A 237 14.77 4.29 5.01
C ILE A 237 14.81 3.71 6.44
N ALA A 238 15.98 3.23 6.89
CA ALA A 238 16.17 2.72 8.25
C ALA A 238 15.78 3.75 9.33
N ALA A 239 16.35 4.95 9.25
CA ALA A 239 16.09 6.02 10.22
C ALA A 239 14.64 6.50 10.15
N GLY A 240 14.09 6.61 8.93
CA GLY A 240 12.70 6.98 8.69
C GLY A 240 11.71 6.02 9.34
N LEU A 241 11.92 4.71 9.17
CA LEU A 241 11.08 3.68 9.78
C LEU A 241 11.15 3.72 11.31
N GLU A 242 12.32 3.95 11.90
CA GLU A 242 12.46 4.04 13.36
C GLU A 242 11.76 5.28 13.92
N LYS A 243 11.86 6.43 13.24
CA LYS A 243 11.18 7.68 13.60
C LYS A 243 9.65 7.54 13.53
N HIS A 244 9.13 6.86 12.51
CA HIS A 244 7.71 6.85 12.18
C HIS A 244 6.96 5.54 12.46
N GLN A 245 7.61 4.52 13.04
CA GLN A 245 7.00 3.20 13.25
C GLN A 245 5.64 3.23 13.96
N HIS A 246 5.41 4.17 14.89
CA HIS A 246 4.15 4.31 15.63
C HIS A 246 2.97 4.82 14.78
N ARG A 247 3.25 5.42 13.61
CA ARG A 247 2.25 5.90 12.66
C ARG A 247 2.01 4.93 11.49
N ILE A 248 2.75 3.82 11.45
CA ILE A 248 2.67 2.81 10.39
C ILE A 248 1.95 1.59 10.95
N VAL A 249 0.95 1.08 10.23
CA VAL A 249 0.23 -0.14 10.60
C VAL A 249 1.22 -1.30 10.70
N GLU A 250 1.13 -2.10 11.76
CA GLU A 250 2.07 -3.19 12.08
C GLU A 250 2.28 -4.17 10.90
N ASN A 251 1.21 -4.53 10.19
CA ASN A 251 1.27 -5.35 8.98
C ASN A 251 2.15 -4.76 7.87
N ARG A 252 2.10 -3.44 7.66
CA ARG A 252 2.93 -2.76 6.68
C ARG A 252 4.38 -2.71 7.13
N LEU A 253 4.62 -2.45 8.42
CA LEU A 253 5.95 -2.44 9.00
C LEU A 253 6.62 -3.82 8.91
N LEU A 254 5.87 -4.90 9.17
CA LEU A 254 6.29 -6.28 8.94
C LEU A 254 6.72 -6.52 7.50
N ALA A 255 5.87 -6.14 6.54
CA ALA A 255 6.16 -6.32 5.13
C ALA A 255 7.42 -5.56 4.69
N ILE A 256 7.59 -4.31 5.12
CA ILE A 256 8.78 -3.50 4.82
C ILE A 256 10.04 -4.13 5.41
N ARG A 257 10.04 -4.47 6.70
CA ARG A 257 11.21 -5.07 7.36
C ARG A 257 11.59 -6.41 6.73
N PHE A 258 10.60 -7.25 6.41
CA PHE A 258 10.82 -8.50 5.70
C PHE A 258 11.44 -8.28 4.31
N THR A 259 10.90 -7.31 3.55
CA THR A 259 11.41 -6.93 2.22
C THR A 259 12.87 -6.47 2.29
N ILE A 260 13.23 -5.66 3.28
CA ILE A 260 14.62 -5.21 3.46
C ILE A 260 15.53 -6.40 3.81
N GLY A 261 15.10 -7.26 4.73
CA GLY A 261 15.83 -8.49 5.06
C GLY A 261 16.07 -9.36 3.83
N GLN A 262 15.06 -9.51 2.96
CA GLN A 262 15.17 -10.23 1.70
C GLN A 262 16.22 -9.62 0.75
N ILE A 263 16.28 -8.29 0.62
CA ILE A 263 17.28 -7.60 -0.23
C ILE A 263 18.69 -8.00 0.19
N TYR A 264 19.02 -7.82 1.47
CA TYR A 264 20.34 -8.12 1.99
C TYR A 264 20.65 -9.63 1.94
N TYR A 265 19.64 -10.47 2.23
CA TYR A 265 19.79 -11.91 2.17
C TYR A 265 20.07 -12.42 0.74
N ALA A 266 19.40 -11.87 -0.27
CA ALA A 266 19.63 -12.19 -1.67
C ALA A 266 21.05 -11.79 -2.13
N LEU A 267 21.65 -10.79 -1.47
CA LEU A 267 23.02 -10.33 -1.71
C LEU A 267 24.07 -11.05 -0.85
N ASP A 268 23.71 -12.14 -0.16
CA ASP A 268 24.56 -12.88 0.80
C ASP A 268 25.11 -11.99 1.94
N ASP A 269 24.47 -10.84 2.22
CA ASP A 269 24.81 -9.90 3.30
C ASP A 269 24.07 -10.30 4.59
N PHE A 270 24.51 -11.42 5.18
CA PHE A 270 23.84 -12.04 6.32
C PHE A 270 23.88 -11.21 7.60
N ASP A 271 24.84 -10.29 7.75
CA ASP A 271 24.89 -9.37 8.88
C ASP A 271 23.66 -8.45 8.88
N HIS A 272 23.48 -7.67 7.80
CA HIS A 272 22.35 -6.76 7.69
C HIS A 272 21.02 -7.50 7.56
N ALA A 273 20.97 -8.62 6.85
CA ALA A 273 19.75 -9.44 6.75
C ALA A 273 19.28 -9.90 8.14
N SER A 274 20.21 -10.32 9.01
CA SER A 274 19.92 -10.73 10.38
C SER A 274 19.25 -9.62 11.18
N ASP A 275 19.74 -8.39 11.08
CA ASP A 275 19.21 -7.24 11.84
C ASP A 275 17.74 -6.97 11.49
N TRP A 276 17.37 -7.13 10.23
CA TRP A 276 15.99 -6.96 9.77
C TRP A 276 15.09 -8.15 10.11
N PHE A 277 15.57 -9.39 9.94
CA PHE A 277 14.78 -10.57 10.30
C PHE A 277 14.53 -10.66 11.79
N VAL A 278 15.48 -10.26 12.65
CA VAL A 278 15.28 -10.14 14.11
C VAL A 278 14.11 -9.21 14.42
N LYS A 279 14.08 -8.03 13.78
CA LYS A 279 13.04 -7.01 14.00
C LYS A 279 11.64 -7.51 13.62
N VAL A 280 11.52 -8.54 12.78
CA VAL A 280 10.27 -9.23 12.43
C VAL A 280 10.00 -10.41 13.37
N ALA A 281 11.01 -11.22 13.68
CA ALA A 281 10.90 -12.42 14.50
C ALA A 281 10.39 -12.15 15.93
N TYR A 282 10.68 -10.95 16.48
CA TYR A 282 10.22 -10.50 17.80
C TYR A 282 8.87 -9.78 17.82
N MET A 283 8.23 -9.55 16.67
CA MET A 283 6.87 -8.98 16.63
C MET A 283 5.81 -9.99 17.09
N ASN A 284 4.60 -9.51 17.37
CA ASN A 284 3.50 -10.39 17.79
C ASN A 284 3.15 -11.38 16.67
N SER A 285 3.38 -12.67 16.94
CA SER A 285 3.12 -13.75 15.99
C SER A 285 1.64 -13.95 15.66
N GLU A 286 0.72 -13.36 16.43
CA GLU A 286 -0.72 -13.42 16.15
C GLU A 286 -1.12 -12.61 14.90
N VAL A 287 -0.32 -11.61 14.53
CA VAL A 287 -0.64 -10.67 13.44
C VAL A 287 -0.39 -11.30 12.07
N ARG A 288 0.77 -11.93 11.87
CA ARG A 288 1.20 -12.60 10.63
C ARG A 288 2.14 -13.79 10.92
N PRO A 289 1.64 -14.92 11.46
CA PRO A 289 2.48 -16.06 11.78
C PRO A 289 3.19 -16.65 10.54
N ASP A 290 2.57 -16.50 9.37
CA ASP A 290 3.09 -16.89 8.05
C ASP A 290 4.38 -16.19 7.66
N VAL A 291 4.63 -14.97 8.15
CA VAL A 291 5.88 -14.21 7.90
C VAL A 291 6.85 -14.28 9.08
N VAL A 292 6.32 -14.24 10.30
CA VAL A 292 7.13 -14.25 11.54
C VAL A 292 7.88 -15.58 11.72
N LEU A 293 7.24 -16.71 11.41
CA LEU A 293 7.87 -18.03 11.57
C LEU A 293 9.06 -18.25 10.62
N PRO A 294 8.95 -17.98 9.29
CA PRO A 294 10.12 -17.98 8.41
C PRO A 294 11.24 -17.08 8.91
N CYS A 295 10.94 -15.88 9.41
CA CYS A 295 11.96 -14.95 9.91
C CYS A 295 12.76 -15.51 11.09
N LYS A 296 12.12 -16.27 11.99
CA LYS A 296 12.83 -16.96 13.09
C LYS A 296 13.82 -18.01 12.58
N VAL A 297 13.48 -18.69 11.47
CA VAL A 297 14.39 -19.66 10.84
C VAL A 297 15.50 -18.94 10.07
N LEU A 298 15.16 -17.89 9.32
CA LEU A 298 16.11 -17.07 8.56
C LEU A 298 17.12 -16.38 9.47
N GLU A 299 16.72 -15.88 10.64
CA GLU A 299 17.62 -15.35 11.67
C GLU A 299 18.63 -16.41 12.11
N ALA A 300 18.16 -17.63 12.42
CA ALA A 300 19.04 -18.72 12.82
C ALA A 300 20.04 -19.10 11.72
N ILE A 301 19.60 -19.07 10.46
CA ILE A 301 20.47 -19.27 9.28
C ILE A 301 21.51 -18.15 9.19
N CYS A 302 21.10 -16.88 9.27
CA CYS A 302 22.03 -15.74 9.20
C CYS A 302 23.09 -15.81 10.30
N LEU A 303 22.71 -16.11 11.55
CA LEU A 303 23.65 -16.27 12.65
C LEU A 303 24.63 -17.44 12.44
N TRP A 304 24.20 -18.53 11.79
CA TRP A 304 25.08 -19.64 11.43
C TRP A 304 26.07 -19.26 10.34
N GLU A 305 25.62 -18.57 9.29
CA GLU A 305 26.46 -18.07 8.19
C GLU A 305 27.54 -17.10 8.68
N ARG A 306 27.17 -16.24 9.63
CA ARG A 306 28.08 -15.32 10.34
C ARG A 306 29.04 -16.02 11.29
N LYS A 307 28.95 -17.35 11.43
CA LYS A 307 29.79 -18.16 12.32
C LYS A 307 29.67 -17.78 13.81
N VAL A 308 28.54 -17.21 14.23
CA VAL A 308 28.30 -16.87 15.65
C VAL A 308 28.34 -18.11 16.55
N TYR A 309 28.04 -19.28 16.00
CA TYR A 309 27.97 -20.56 16.72
C TYR A 309 29.11 -21.53 16.39
N GLU A 310 30.33 -21.06 16.07
CA GLU A 310 31.47 -21.90 15.66
C GLU A 310 31.65 -23.20 16.47
N HIS A 311 31.47 -23.14 17.79
CA HIS A 311 31.64 -24.29 18.70
C HIS A 311 30.36 -25.08 18.98
N THR A 312 29.18 -24.56 18.62
CA THR A 312 27.87 -25.21 18.86
C THR A 312 26.92 -24.98 17.69
N GLN A 313 27.38 -25.28 16.46
CA GLN A 313 26.75 -24.87 15.21
C GLN A 313 25.28 -25.29 15.09
N THR A 314 24.88 -26.41 15.71
CA THR A 314 23.50 -26.90 15.65
C THR A 314 22.58 -26.32 16.72
N ARG A 315 23.11 -25.73 17.80
CA ARG A 315 22.35 -25.29 18.98
C ARG A 315 21.11 -24.40 18.70
N PRO A 316 21.10 -23.52 17.69
CA PRO A 316 19.94 -22.66 17.40
C PRO A 316 18.69 -23.45 17.04
N ILE A 317 18.82 -24.53 16.26
CA ILE A 317 17.68 -25.27 15.71
C ILE A 317 16.91 -26.07 16.78
N PRO A 318 17.55 -26.87 17.67
CA PRO A 318 16.86 -27.53 18.77
C PRO A 318 16.23 -26.55 19.77
N LYS A 319 16.79 -25.35 19.94
CA LYS A 319 16.19 -24.30 20.78
C LYS A 319 14.92 -23.75 20.11
N LEU A 320 15.00 -23.39 18.83
CA LEU A 320 13.87 -22.90 18.05
C LEU A 320 12.74 -23.95 17.99
N ARG A 321 13.06 -25.22 17.70
CA ARG A 321 12.11 -26.33 17.68
C ARG A 321 11.36 -26.49 19.00
N ARG A 322 12.07 -26.40 20.13
CA ARG A 322 11.47 -26.45 21.48
C ARG A 322 10.52 -25.28 21.72
N ASN A 323 10.91 -24.08 21.33
CA ASN A 323 10.08 -22.88 21.47
C ASN A 323 8.81 -22.97 20.63
N LEU A 324 8.92 -23.35 19.35
CA LEU A 324 7.77 -23.50 18.44
C LEU A 324 6.82 -24.61 18.89
N LYS A 325 7.35 -25.74 19.40
CA LYS A 325 6.53 -26.82 19.96
C LYS A 325 5.73 -26.34 21.17
N ARG A 326 6.34 -25.58 22.10
CA ARG A 326 5.64 -25.02 23.27
C ARG A 326 4.56 -24.01 22.88
N ALA A 327 4.78 -23.26 21.82
CA ALA A 327 3.82 -22.30 21.29
C ALA A 327 2.72 -22.92 20.41
N GLY A 328 2.74 -24.24 20.16
CA GLY A 328 1.78 -24.90 19.27
C GLY A 328 1.94 -24.55 17.79
N MET A 329 3.09 -23.98 17.39
CA MET A 329 3.36 -23.49 16.01
C MET A 329 4.25 -24.44 15.20
N LEU A 330 4.58 -25.61 15.73
CA LEU A 330 5.42 -26.61 15.05
C LEU A 330 4.54 -27.62 14.32
N ASP A 331 4.19 -27.33 13.07
CA ASP A 331 3.53 -28.29 12.18
C ASP A 331 4.54 -29.23 11.49
N ALA A 332 4.04 -30.16 10.67
CA ALA A 332 4.88 -31.11 9.96
C ALA A 332 5.82 -30.45 8.94
N PHE A 333 5.36 -29.38 8.27
CA PHE A 333 6.14 -28.68 7.25
C PHE A 333 7.28 -27.88 7.87
N VAL A 334 6.99 -27.11 8.93
CA VAL A 334 8.00 -26.37 9.70
C VAL A 334 9.01 -27.33 10.33
N LYS A 335 8.57 -28.50 10.79
CA LYS A 335 9.48 -29.55 11.27
C LYS A 335 10.42 -30.03 10.16
N ASP A 336 9.90 -30.33 8.97
CA ASP A 336 10.71 -30.76 7.83
C ASP A 336 11.70 -29.67 7.39
N ILE A 337 11.31 -28.39 7.42
CA ILE A 337 12.21 -27.24 7.21
C ILE A 337 13.35 -27.23 8.23
N LEU A 338 13.03 -27.32 9.53
CA LEU A 338 14.04 -27.31 10.58
C LEU A 338 15.00 -28.50 10.48
N ASP A 339 14.49 -29.68 10.12
CA ASP A 339 15.29 -30.89 9.91
C ASP A 339 16.25 -30.70 8.72
N ALA A 340 15.80 -30.09 7.61
CA ALA A 340 16.65 -29.77 6.46
C ALA A 340 17.75 -28.75 6.80
N VAL A 341 17.40 -27.68 7.54
CA VAL A 341 18.38 -26.69 8.00
C VAL A 341 19.40 -27.31 8.95
N GLU A 342 18.95 -28.17 9.87
CA GLU A 342 19.83 -28.86 10.82
C GLU A 342 20.82 -29.81 10.10
N LEU A 343 20.39 -30.47 9.01
CA LEU A 343 21.29 -31.28 8.17
C LEU A 343 22.41 -30.42 7.57
N VAL A 344 22.09 -29.22 7.08
CA VAL A 344 23.10 -28.30 6.56
C VAL A 344 24.09 -27.87 7.64
N PHE A 345 23.58 -27.52 8.82
CA PHE A 345 24.42 -27.11 9.96
C PHE A 345 25.38 -28.21 10.41
N ARG A 346 25.01 -29.49 10.26
CA ARG A 346 25.82 -30.65 10.65
C ARG A 346 26.81 -31.11 9.57
N HIS A 347 26.46 -30.95 8.30
CA HIS A 347 27.15 -31.63 7.18
C HIS A 347 27.59 -30.67 6.08
N SER A 348 28.04 -29.46 6.43
CA SER A 348 28.39 -28.38 5.49
C SER A 348 29.29 -28.81 4.30
N THR A 349 30.22 -29.75 4.49
CA THR A 349 31.13 -30.23 3.43
C THR A 349 30.62 -31.48 2.68
N GLY A 350 29.60 -32.18 3.20
CA GLY A 350 29.18 -33.51 2.76
C GLY A 350 27.71 -33.65 2.32
N LEU A 351 27.02 -32.54 2.05
CA LEU A 351 25.56 -32.53 1.80
C LEU A 351 25.08 -33.47 0.69
N LYS A 352 25.89 -33.70 -0.35
CA LYS A 352 25.55 -34.62 -1.46
C LYS A 352 25.39 -36.09 -1.04
N LYS A 353 25.92 -36.47 0.13
CA LYS A 353 25.79 -37.82 0.71
C LYS A 353 24.62 -37.95 1.68
N THR A 354 23.83 -36.89 1.84
CA THR A 354 22.65 -36.85 2.70
C THR A 354 21.37 -36.91 1.85
N ASN A 355 20.22 -37.12 2.47
CA ASN A 355 18.91 -37.06 1.81
C ASN A 355 18.37 -35.62 1.63
N LEU A 356 19.25 -34.61 1.64
CA LEU A 356 18.82 -33.22 1.51
C LEU A 356 18.14 -32.93 0.17
N ALA A 357 18.60 -33.54 -0.93
CA ALA A 357 18.00 -33.33 -2.25
C ALA A 357 16.54 -33.81 -2.30
N GLU A 358 16.27 -35.05 -1.85
CA GLU A 358 14.92 -35.62 -1.77
C GLU A 358 14.01 -34.79 -0.84
N ARG A 359 14.55 -34.32 0.29
CA ARG A 359 13.81 -33.43 1.21
C ARG A 359 13.48 -32.08 0.58
N LEU A 360 14.40 -31.51 -0.19
CA LEU A 360 14.21 -30.22 -0.84
C LEU A 360 13.10 -30.29 -1.88
N GLU A 361 13.07 -31.36 -2.69
CA GLU A 361 12.00 -31.60 -3.67
C GLU A 361 10.63 -31.72 -2.99
N LYS A 362 10.55 -32.45 -1.88
CA LYS A 362 9.32 -32.54 -1.07
C LYS A 362 8.88 -31.17 -0.55
N LEU A 363 9.82 -30.37 -0.02
CA LEU A 363 9.53 -29.03 0.51
C LEU A 363 9.06 -28.05 -0.58
N GLU A 364 9.61 -28.16 -1.79
CA GLU A 364 9.20 -27.36 -2.95
C GLU A 364 7.76 -27.72 -3.36
N ASN A 365 7.44 -29.01 -3.50
CA ASN A 365 6.09 -29.48 -3.82
C ASN A 365 5.05 -29.07 -2.74
N ASP A 366 5.42 -29.22 -1.47
CA ASP A 366 4.56 -28.85 -0.34
C ASP A 366 4.33 -27.33 -0.23
N ARG A 367 5.24 -26.50 -0.76
CA ARG A 367 5.13 -25.05 -0.81
C ARG A 367 4.12 -24.62 -1.88
N ASP A 368 4.26 -25.15 -3.09
CA ASP A 368 3.46 -24.71 -4.24
C ASP A 368 1.97 -25.02 -4.06
N GLY A 369 1.63 -26.03 -3.24
CA GLY A 369 0.26 -26.36 -2.87
C GLY A 369 -0.37 -25.51 -1.75
N ASN A 370 0.36 -24.57 -1.10
CA ASN A 370 -0.15 -23.84 0.07
C ASN A 370 0.38 -22.40 0.17
N LYS A 371 -0.51 -21.42 -0.02
CA LYS A 371 -0.17 -19.99 -0.08
C LYS A 371 0.63 -19.47 1.14
N PRO A 372 0.27 -19.73 2.41
CA PRO A 372 1.11 -19.39 3.56
C PRO A 372 2.55 -19.92 3.53
N ARG A 373 2.80 -21.05 2.86
CA ARG A 373 4.14 -21.66 2.81
C ARG A 373 5.06 -20.97 1.82
N THR A 374 4.54 -20.13 0.92
CA THR A 374 5.35 -19.41 -0.07
C THR A 374 6.43 -18.57 0.60
N TYR A 375 6.17 -17.99 1.78
CA TYR A 375 7.15 -17.20 2.55
C TYR A 375 8.39 -17.98 3.01
N TYR A 376 8.40 -19.31 2.95
CA TYR A 376 9.58 -20.14 3.25
C TYR A 376 10.56 -20.25 2.07
N TYR A 377 10.26 -19.66 0.90
CA TYR A 377 11.11 -19.79 -0.29
C TYR A 377 12.55 -19.33 -0.06
N LEU A 378 12.82 -18.28 0.74
CA LEU A 378 14.20 -17.85 1.04
C LEU A 378 15.01 -18.92 1.78
N ILE A 379 14.35 -19.74 2.61
CA ILE A 379 14.98 -20.86 3.29
C ILE A 379 15.28 -21.98 2.29
N ILE A 380 14.33 -22.29 1.40
CA ILE A 380 14.48 -23.29 0.34
C ILE A 380 15.61 -22.89 -0.63
N VAL A 381 15.65 -21.63 -1.06
CA VAL A 381 16.73 -21.05 -1.88
C VAL A 381 18.08 -21.24 -1.21
N TRP A 382 18.18 -20.98 0.09
CA TRP A 382 19.42 -21.18 0.84
C TRP A 382 19.83 -22.66 0.94
N LEU A 383 18.89 -23.57 1.20
CA LEU A 383 19.15 -25.01 1.20
C LEU A 383 19.71 -25.47 -0.16
N ARG A 384 19.12 -24.97 -1.25
CA ARG A 384 19.56 -25.24 -2.63
C ARG A 384 20.96 -24.67 -2.89
N ALA A 385 21.21 -23.42 -2.47
CA ALA A 385 22.51 -22.77 -2.59
C ALA A 385 23.61 -23.55 -1.86
N ARG A 386 23.31 -24.07 -0.67
CA ARG A 386 24.25 -24.89 0.10
C ARG A 386 24.46 -26.28 -0.52
N LEU A 387 23.41 -26.93 -1.02
CA LEU A 387 23.51 -28.20 -1.73
C LEU A 387 24.39 -28.12 -3.00
N HIS A 388 24.25 -27.03 -3.78
CA HIS A 388 24.99 -26.82 -5.02
C HIS A 388 26.29 -26.03 -4.86
N ARG A 389 26.57 -25.49 -3.67
CA ARG A 389 27.71 -24.60 -3.39
C ARG A 389 27.69 -23.35 -4.27
N THR A 390 26.53 -22.75 -4.42
CA THR A 390 26.27 -21.52 -5.16
C THR A 390 25.90 -20.38 -4.19
N SER A 391 25.86 -19.15 -4.70
CA SER A 391 25.36 -17.98 -3.97
C SER A 391 23.83 -17.98 -3.92
N ILE A 392 23.23 -17.34 -2.90
CA ILE A 392 21.76 -17.23 -2.81
C ILE A 392 21.21 -16.51 -4.03
N ASN A 393 21.88 -15.42 -4.47
CA ASN A 393 21.49 -14.68 -5.66
C ASN A 393 21.34 -15.57 -6.90
N LYS A 394 22.21 -16.59 -7.10
CA LYS A 394 22.09 -17.46 -8.28
C LYS A 394 20.92 -18.42 -8.20
N GLU A 395 20.53 -18.81 -6.99
CA GLU A 395 19.42 -19.75 -6.78
C GLU A 395 18.07 -19.04 -6.72
N ILE A 396 18.01 -17.81 -6.18
CA ILE A 396 16.75 -17.06 -6.05
C ILE A 396 16.13 -16.73 -7.41
N LEU A 397 16.95 -16.48 -8.43
CA LEU A 397 16.52 -16.22 -9.82
C LEU A 397 15.80 -17.42 -10.47
N LYS A 398 15.95 -18.62 -9.91
CA LYS A 398 15.30 -19.84 -10.42
C LYS A 398 13.88 -20.01 -9.88
N PHE A 399 13.48 -19.15 -8.95
CA PHE A 399 12.12 -19.11 -8.43
C PHE A 399 11.40 -17.96 -9.12
N GLU A 400 10.29 -18.25 -9.78
CA GLU A 400 9.43 -17.19 -10.31
C GLU A 400 8.91 -16.34 -9.14
N PRO A 401 8.89 -15.01 -9.28
CA PRO A 401 8.17 -14.16 -8.34
C PRO A 401 6.68 -14.52 -8.43
N SER A 402 6.17 -15.18 -7.39
CA SER A 402 4.77 -15.58 -7.24
C SER A 402 3.84 -14.42 -6.98
#